data_AF-A0A329SEI9-F1
#
_entry.id   AF-A0A329SEI9-F1
#
_cell.length_a   1.000
_cell.length_b   1.000
_cell.length_c   1.000
_cell.angle_alpha   90.00
_cell.angle_beta   90.00
_cell.angle_gamma   90.00
#
_symmetry.space_group_name_H-M   'P 1'
#
loop_
_entity.id
_entity.type
_entity.pdbx_description
1 polymer ?
#
loop_
_entity_poly.entity_id
_entity_poly.type
_entity_poly.pdbx_seq_one_letter_code
_entity_poly.pdbx_strand_id
1 'polypeptide(L)'
;MLETNQFLAEAKLIATMEHPCIVNLIGLAWSSLADMCMVMEYMDGGDVRSLLDQYGEVQHPLGFDVNKLSIALNVASALTYLHSLTGGACNPP
;
A
#
# COMPACT_ATOMS: atom_id res chain seq x y z
N MET A 1 20.20 14.36 4.53
CA MET A 1 20.20 13.40 5.65
C MET A 1 18.80 13.20 6.24
N LEU A 2 17.99 14.26 6.43
CA LEU A 2 16.59 14.13 6.90
C LEU A 2 15.72 13.29 5.94
N GLU A 3 15.84 13.52 4.63
CA GLU A 3 15.11 12.78 3.59
C GLU A 3 15.44 11.29 3.60
N THR A 4 16.73 10.94 3.77
CA THR A 4 17.18 9.54 3.90
C THR A 4 16.56 8.85 5.11
N ASN A 5 16.44 9.54 6.25
CA ASN A 5 15.85 8.96 7.46
C ASN A 5 14.35 8.70 7.29
N GLN A 6 13.62 9.59 6.61
CA GLN A 6 12.20 9.39 6.30
C GLN A 6 12.01 8.21 5.34
N PHE A 7 12.82 8.14 4.29
CA PHE A 7 12.81 7.03 3.34
C PHE A 7 13.08 5.68 4.02
N LEU A 8 14.10 5.62 4.88
CA LEU A 8 14.43 4.40 5.62
C LEU A 8 13.35 4.04 6.65
N ALA A 9 12.72 5.02 7.28
CA ALA A 9 11.60 4.79 8.18
C ALA A 9 10.40 4.19 7.43
N GLU A 10 10.10 4.71 6.24
CA GLU A 10 9.06 4.19 5.35
C GLU A 10 9.39 2.77 4.86
N ALA A 11 10.62 2.55 4.36
CA ALA A 11 11.06 1.22 3.94
C ALA A 11 10.96 0.20 5.06
N LYS A 12 11.38 0.58 6.28
CA LYS A 12 11.29 -0.28 7.46
C LYS A 12 9.83 -0.58 7.82
N LEU A 13 8.96 0.41 7.75
CA LEU A 13 7.54 0.25 8.03
C LEU A 13 6.91 -0.75 7.03
N ILE A 14 7.12 -0.55 5.73
CA ILE A 14 6.59 -1.45 4.68
C ILE A 14 7.19 -2.86 4.80
N ALA A 15 8.49 -2.98 5.13
CA ALA A 15 9.15 -4.27 5.33
C ALA A 15 8.57 -5.12 6.49
N THR A 16 7.84 -4.49 7.42
CA THR A 16 7.18 -5.20 8.54
C THR A 16 5.76 -5.63 8.24
N MET A 17 5.21 -5.23 7.09
CA MET A 17 3.83 -5.51 6.71
C MET A 17 3.74 -6.81 5.93
N GLU A 18 2.76 -7.62 6.30
CA GLU A 18 2.41 -8.86 5.61
C GLU A 18 0.88 -8.96 5.54
N HIS A 19 0.31 -8.52 4.41
CA HIS A 19 -1.14 -8.52 4.19
C HIS A 19 -1.44 -8.56 2.68
N PRO A 20 -2.40 -9.37 2.20
CA PRO A 20 -2.66 -9.57 0.77
C PRO A 20 -3.18 -8.32 0.02
N CYS A 21 -3.62 -7.29 0.75
CA CYS A 21 -4.06 -6.00 0.19
C CYS A 21 -3.07 -4.85 0.45
N ILE A 22 -1.84 -5.16 0.84
CA ILE A 22 -0.75 -4.20 1.01
C ILE A 22 0.40 -4.65 0.10
N VAL A 23 0.96 -3.69 -0.65
CA VAL A 23 2.05 -3.95 -1.58
C VAL A 23 3.29 -4.41 -0.82
N ASN A 24 3.84 -5.55 -1.22
CA ASN A 24 5.03 -6.14 -0.60
C ASN A 24 6.32 -5.42 -1.03
N LEU A 25 7.16 -5.12 -0.05
CA LEU A 25 8.54 -4.71 -0.29
C LEU A 25 9.40 -5.96 -0.58
N ILE A 26 9.94 -6.05 -1.80
CA ILE A 26 10.88 -7.10 -2.20
C ILE A 26 12.27 -6.81 -1.63
N GLY A 27 12.68 -5.53 -1.64
CA GLY A 27 13.97 -5.13 -1.07
C GLY A 27 14.33 -3.67 -1.31
N LEU A 28 15.55 -3.32 -0.94
CA LEU A 28 16.16 -2.03 -1.21
C LEU A 28 17.32 -2.22 -2.18
N ALA A 29 17.49 -1.29 -3.11
CA ALA A 29 18.68 -1.21 -3.95
C ALA A 29 19.33 0.16 -3.75
N TRP A 30 20.67 0.18 -3.68
CA TRP A 30 21.42 1.41 -3.48
C TRP A 30 22.82 1.33 -4.08
N SER A 31 23.28 2.45 -4.65
CA SER A 31 24.69 2.64 -5.05
C SER A 31 25.40 3.65 -4.13
N SER A 32 24.65 4.55 -3.51
CA SER A 32 25.10 5.49 -2.49
C SER A 32 23.96 5.80 -1.53
N LEU A 33 24.22 6.46 -0.41
CA LEU A 33 23.17 6.96 0.50
C LEU A 33 22.26 8.02 -0.14
N ALA A 34 22.72 8.67 -1.21
CA ALA A 34 21.93 9.62 -1.99
C ALA A 34 21.06 8.93 -3.05
N ASP A 35 21.40 7.68 -3.43
CA ASP A 35 20.78 6.93 -4.53
C ASP A 35 20.22 5.60 -4.01
N MET A 36 19.20 5.70 -3.15
CA MET A 36 18.45 4.55 -2.62
C MET A 36 17.10 4.43 -3.32
N CYS A 37 16.65 3.21 -3.60
CA CYS A 37 15.31 2.94 -4.10
C CYS A 37 14.69 1.71 -3.44
N MET A 38 13.36 1.69 -3.40
CA MET A 38 12.57 0.55 -2.94
C MET A 38 12.17 -0.29 -4.15
N VAL A 39 12.39 -1.60 -4.03
CA VAL A 39 11.90 -2.59 -4.98
C VAL A 39 10.65 -3.21 -4.36
N MET A 40 9.51 -2.95 -4.97
CA MET A 40 8.20 -3.43 -4.53
C MET A 40 7.63 -4.39 -5.57
N GLU A 41 6.63 -5.19 -5.19
CA GLU A 41 5.88 -5.95 -6.17
C GLU A 41 5.20 -5.03 -7.20
N TYR A 42 5.09 -5.54 -8.43
CA TYR A 42 4.54 -4.78 -9.54
C TYR A 42 3.03 -4.96 -9.62
N MET A 43 2.29 -3.84 -9.58
CA MET A 43 0.84 -3.80 -9.72
C MET A 43 0.49 -3.47 -11.19
N ASP A 44 0.29 -4.51 -12.00
CA ASP A 44 0.02 -4.39 -13.43
C ASP A 44 -1.29 -3.65 -13.77
N GLY A 45 -2.27 -3.69 -12.86
CA GLY A 45 -3.53 -2.95 -12.95
C GLY A 45 -3.43 -1.44 -12.69
N GLY A 46 -2.25 -0.92 -12.35
CA GLY A 46 -2.05 0.49 -12.00
C GLY A 46 -2.70 0.88 -10.68
N ASP A 47 -3.01 2.17 -10.51
CA ASP A 47 -3.64 2.68 -9.31
C ASP A 47 -5.17 2.76 -9.41
N VAL A 48 -5.84 2.66 -8.27
CA VAL A 48 -7.30 2.67 -8.18
C VAL A 48 -7.89 3.99 -8.70
N ARG A 49 -7.18 5.12 -8.58
CA ARG A 49 -7.70 6.40 -9.07
C ARG A 49 -7.79 6.40 -10.60
N SER A 50 -6.71 6.00 -11.27
CA SER A 50 -6.68 5.83 -12.73
C SER A 50 -7.75 4.84 -13.21
N LEU A 51 -7.98 3.74 -12.49
CA LEU A 51 -9.04 2.79 -12.80
C LEU A 51 -10.45 3.41 -12.68
N LEU A 52 -10.70 4.18 -11.62
CA LEU A 52 -11.99 4.84 -11.41
C LEU A 52 -12.24 5.96 -12.42
N ASP A 53 -11.20 6.69 -12.82
CA ASP A 53 -11.30 7.71 -13.87
C ASP A 53 -11.69 7.03 -15.20
N GLN A 54 -11.09 5.88 -15.56
CA GLN A 54 -11.49 5.10 -16.74
C GLN A 54 -12.95 4.62 -16.67
N TYR A 55 -13.43 4.19 -15.49
CA TYR A 55 -14.83 3.81 -15.30
C TYR A 55 -15.79 4.98 -15.58
N GLY A 56 -15.37 6.22 -15.28
CA GLY A 56 -16.10 7.43 -15.64
C GLY A 56 -16.23 7.63 -17.15
N GLU A 57 -15.13 7.45 -17.89
CA GLU A 57 -15.08 7.62 -19.34
C GLU A 57 -15.95 6.60 -20.09
N VAL A 58 -16.01 5.35 -19.61
CA VAL A 58 -16.78 4.28 -20.27
C VAL A 58 -18.25 4.21 -19.82
N GLN A 59 -18.73 5.21 -19.07
CA GLN A 59 -20.09 5.24 -18.50
C GLN A 59 -20.42 3.98 -17.69
N HIS A 60 -19.45 3.49 -16.93
CA HIS A 60 -19.63 2.34 -16.04
C HIS A 60 -20.77 2.61 -15.04
N PRO A 61 -21.57 1.59 -14.65
CA PRO A 61 -22.73 1.79 -13.80
C PRO A 61 -22.45 2.63 -12.54
N LEU A 62 -23.34 3.59 -12.30
CA LEU A 62 -23.32 4.43 -11.12
C LEU A 62 -23.67 3.60 -9.87
N GLY A 63 -23.08 3.95 -8.73
CA GLY A 63 -23.24 3.22 -7.47
C GLY A 63 -22.14 2.20 -7.19
N PHE A 64 -22.36 1.36 -6.17
CA PHE A 64 -21.45 0.30 -5.73
C PHE A 64 -21.80 -1.02 -6.42
N ASP A 65 -21.14 -1.27 -7.55
CA ASP A 65 -21.09 -2.61 -8.12
C ASP A 65 -20.14 -3.53 -7.32
N VAL A 66 -20.11 -4.80 -7.71
CA VAL A 66 -19.28 -5.83 -7.07
C VAL A 66 -17.80 -5.46 -7.09
N ASN A 67 -17.28 -4.86 -8.18
CA ASN A 67 -15.87 -4.51 -8.29
C ASN A 67 -15.50 -3.39 -7.31
N LYS A 68 -16.31 -2.33 -7.25
CA LYS A 68 -16.11 -1.22 -6.31
C LYS A 68 -16.24 -1.68 -4.86
N LEU A 69 -17.17 -2.60 -4.58
CA LEU A 69 -17.32 -3.18 -3.25
C LEU A 69 -16.10 -4.03 -2.87
N SER A 70 -15.57 -4.84 -3.79
CA SER A 70 -14.33 -5.60 -3.57
C SER A 70 -13.13 -4.70 -3.30
N ILE A 71 -12.97 -3.61 -4.08
CA ILE A 71 -11.91 -2.60 -3.83
C ILE A 71 -12.08 -2.00 -2.43
N ALA A 72 -13.29 -1.57 -2.06
CA ALA A 72 -13.56 -0.99 -0.75
C ALA A 72 -13.27 -1.96 0.40
N LEU A 73 -13.66 -3.24 0.25
CA LEU A 73 -13.39 -4.29 1.23
C LEU A 73 -11.88 -4.55 1.39
N ASN A 74 -11.15 -4.64 0.28
CA ASN A 74 -9.70 -4.85 0.30
C ASN A 74 -8.98 -3.68 1.00
N VAL A 75 -9.37 -2.44 0.70
CA VAL A 75 -8.85 -1.23 1.36
C VAL A 75 -9.18 -1.26 2.86
N ALA A 76 -10.41 -1.58 3.24
CA ALA A 76 -10.80 -1.69 4.64
C ALA A 76 -10.02 -2.78 5.39
N SER A 77 -9.77 -3.92 4.75
CA SER A 77 -8.94 -4.99 5.30
C SER A 77 -7.50 -4.52 5.55
N ALA A 78 -6.89 -3.87 4.56
CA ALA A 78 -5.55 -3.30 4.70
C ALA A 78 -5.47 -2.27 5.84
N LEU A 79 -6.42 -1.33 5.91
CA LEU A 79 -6.46 -0.31 6.97
C LEU A 79 -6.67 -0.94 8.36
N THR A 80 -7.51 -1.97 8.46
CA THR A 80 -7.71 -2.71 9.71
C THR A 80 -6.42 -3.35 10.19
N TYR A 81 -5.67 -3.97 9.27
CA TYR A 81 -4.34 -4.51 9.56
C TYR A 81 -3.36 -3.42 10.00
N LEU A 82 -3.27 -2.30 9.27
CA LEU A 82 -2.38 -1.19 9.62
C LEU A 82 -2.68 -0.59 11.00
N HIS A 83 -3.96 -0.45 11.35
CA HIS A 83 -4.38 0.02 12.66
C HIS A 83 -4.02 -0.95 13.79
N SER A 84 -4.03 -2.27 13.53
CA SER A 84 -3.63 -3.26 14.55
C SER A 84 -2.14 -3.19 14.87
N LEU A 85 -1.29 -2.89 13.87
CA LEU A 85 0.16 -2.70 14.06
C LEU A 85 0.51 -1.46 14.88
N THR A 86 -0.36 -0.44 14.86
CA THR A 86 -0.18 0.81 15.63
C THR A 86 -0.50 0.62 17.13
N GLY A 87 -1.20 -0.47 17.49
CA GLY A 87 -1.63 -0.79 18.86
C GLY A 87 -0.61 -1.57 19.72
N GLY A 88 0.64 -1.75 19.25
CA GLY A 88 1.68 -2.59 19.88
C GLY A 88 2.21 -2.17 21.27
N ALA A 89 1.47 -1.40 22.07
CA ALA A 89 1.74 -1.21 23.49
C ALA A 89 0.87 -2.07 24.41
N CYS A 90 -0.14 -2.80 23.90
CA CYS A 90 -1.00 -3.63 24.73
C CYS A 90 -1.37 -4.97 24.05
N ASN A 91 -0.49 -5.97 24.18
CA ASN A 91 -0.92 -7.36 24.22
C ASN A 91 -0.63 -7.88 25.65
N PRO A 92 -1.66 -8.15 26.49
CA PRO A 92 -1.48 -9.05 27.63
C PRO A 92 -1.36 -10.51 27.15
N PRO A 93 -0.80 -11.41 27.98
CA PRO A 93 -0.34 -12.75 27.57
C PRO A 93 -1.46 -13.69 27.09
#